data_AF-A0A242BYZ1-F1
#
_entry.id   AF-A0A242BYZ1-F1
#
_cell.length_a   1.000
_cell.length_b   1.000
_cell.length_c   1.000
_cell.angle_alpha   90.00
_cell.angle_beta   90.00
_cell.angle_gamma   90.00
#
_symmetry.space_group_name_H-M   'P 1'
#
loop_
_entity.id
_entity.type
_entity.pdbx_description
1 polymer ?
#
loop_
_entity_poly.entity_id
_entity_poly.type
_entity_poly.pdbx_seq_one_letter_code
_entity_poly.pdbx_strand_id
1 'polypeptide(L)'
;MSEHLVTKKNHQLKKLARKALFELTDEEYHPNWFNDPQAIKRRDQLLVILGTPIDPVRKAGETKEAFHQRACQYFFDVRPGLEEQVVSDLLAGQTLKQVSEAYQVPLSRLRYLRKKYHLFPKQATDTS
;
A
#
# COMPACT_ATOMS: atom_id res chain seq x y z
N MET A 1 -10.05 7.16 -23.61
CA MET A 1 -9.05 6.10 -23.79
C MET A 1 -9.76 4.75 -23.69
N SER A 2 -9.80 3.96 -24.77
CA SER A 2 -10.64 2.75 -24.83
C SER A 2 -10.25 1.67 -23.80
N GLU A 3 -11.23 0.97 -23.23
CA GLU A 3 -11.06 -0.09 -22.22
C GLU A 3 -10.10 -1.21 -22.68
N HIS A 4 -10.04 -1.48 -23.98
CA HIS A 4 -9.09 -2.42 -24.59
C HIS A 4 -7.60 -2.04 -24.39
N LEU A 5 -7.28 -0.74 -24.32
CA LEU A 5 -5.91 -0.28 -24.08
C LEU A 5 -5.53 -0.44 -22.60
N VAL A 6 -6.48 -0.23 -21.69
CA VAL A 6 -6.27 -0.38 -20.24
C VAL A 6 -6.04 -1.84 -19.88
N THR A 7 -6.85 -2.74 -20.43
CA THR A 7 -6.72 -4.20 -20.21
C THR A 7 -5.41 -4.75 -20.78
N LYS A 8 -5.00 -4.33 -21.98
CA LYS A 8 -3.71 -4.73 -22.58
C LYS A 8 -2.50 -4.25 -21.76
N LYS A 9 -2.53 -2.99 -21.31
CA LYS A 9 -1.48 -2.42 -20.44
C LYS A 9 -1.39 -3.16 -19.09
N ASN A 10 -2.53 -3.45 -18.48
CA ASN A 10 -2.59 -4.20 -17.22
C ASN A 10 -2.04 -5.63 -17.39
N HIS A 11 -2.42 -6.31 -18.47
CA HIS A 11 -1.89 -7.64 -18.77
C HIS A 11 -0.36 -7.64 -18.96
N GLN A 12 0.18 -6.67 -19.70
CA GLN A 12 1.62 -6.51 -19.89
C GLN A 12 2.35 -6.22 -18.57
N LEU A 13 1.79 -5.35 -17.73
CA LEU A 13 2.34 -5.04 -16.41
C LEU A 13 2.38 -6.29 -15.52
N LYS A 14 1.29 -7.06 -15.46
CA LYS A 14 1.25 -8.32 -14.70
C LYS A 14 2.24 -9.34 -15.24
N LYS A 15 2.42 -9.43 -16.57
CA LYS A 15 3.43 -10.32 -17.17
C LYS A 15 4.84 -9.94 -16.73
N LEU A 16 5.19 -8.65 -16.78
CA LEU A 16 6.49 -8.16 -16.32
C LEU A 16 6.68 -8.39 -14.82
N ALA A 17 5.64 -8.17 -14.01
CA ALA A 17 5.69 -8.42 -12.57
C ALA A 17 5.93 -9.90 -12.24
N ARG A 18 5.30 -10.84 -12.96
CA ARG A 18 5.57 -12.29 -12.78
C ARG A 18 7.02 -12.65 -13.11
N LYS A 19 7.55 -12.10 -14.20
CA LYS A 19 8.95 -12.34 -14.60
C LYS A 19 9.93 -11.82 -13.55
N ALA A 20 9.74 -10.57 -13.11
CA ALA A 20 10.59 -9.97 -12.08
C ALA A 20 10.45 -10.69 -10.73
N LEU A 21 9.27 -11.21 -10.40
CA LEU A 21 9.05 -12.01 -9.20
C LEU A 21 9.82 -13.33 -9.29
N PHE A 22 9.70 -14.04 -10.42
CA PHE A 22 10.43 -15.29 -10.65
C PHE A 22 11.94 -15.08 -10.51
N GLU A 23 12.50 -14.09 -11.22
CA GLU A 23 13.92 -13.74 -11.16
C GLU A 23 14.36 -13.42 -9.72
N LEU A 24 13.58 -12.61 -9.00
CA LEU A 24 13.92 -12.21 -7.62
C LEU A 24 13.92 -13.38 -6.63
N THR A 25 13.05 -14.36 -6.83
CA THR A 25 12.88 -15.51 -5.93
C THR A 25 13.63 -16.76 -6.40
N ASP A 26 14.44 -16.63 -7.44
CA ASP A 26 15.24 -17.73 -7.95
C ASP A 26 16.47 -17.94 -7.04
N GLU A 27 16.42 -18.99 -6.21
CA GLU A 27 17.48 -19.30 -5.24
C GLU A 27 18.82 -19.66 -5.89
N GLU A 28 18.84 -20.07 -7.17
CA GLU A 28 20.09 -20.34 -7.87
C GLU A 28 20.86 -19.04 -8.16
N TYR A 29 20.15 -17.94 -8.42
CA TYR A 29 20.74 -16.63 -8.73
C TYR A 29 20.75 -15.68 -7.52
N HIS A 30 19.80 -15.81 -6.60
CA HIS A 30 19.64 -14.99 -5.40
C HIS A 30 19.48 -15.87 -4.16
N PRO A 31 20.56 -16.55 -3.73
CA PRO A 31 20.50 -17.41 -2.56
C PRO A 31 20.14 -16.60 -1.32
N ASN A 32 19.20 -17.10 -0.52
CA ASN A 32 18.75 -16.46 0.71
C ASN A 32 18.14 -15.05 0.52
N TRP A 33 17.54 -14.77 -0.63
CA TRP A 33 16.84 -13.49 -0.88
C TRP A 33 15.80 -13.18 0.22
N PHE A 34 15.21 -14.20 0.83
CA PHE A 34 14.23 -14.07 1.91
C PHE A 34 14.83 -13.49 3.21
N ASN A 35 16.16 -13.43 3.35
CA ASN A 35 16.83 -12.76 4.45
C ASN A 35 17.11 -11.28 4.17
N ASP A 36 16.97 -10.82 2.92
CA ASP A 36 17.15 -9.42 2.54
C ASP A 36 15.81 -8.63 2.65
N PRO A 37 15.71 -7.64 3.56
CA PRO A 37 14.52 -6.82 3.69
C PRO A 37 14.13 -6.08 2.40
N GLN A 38 15.09 -5.71 1.55
CA GLN A 38 14.81 -5.02 0.28
C GLN A 38 14.23 -5.98 -0.75
N ALA A 39 14.79 -7.20 -0.87
CA ALA A 39 14.22 -8.25 -1.69
C ALA A 39 12.80 -8.62 -1.25
N ILE A 40 12.56 -8.78 0.06
CA ILE A 40 11.21 -8.99 0.61
C ILE A 40 10.27 -7.85 0.19
N LYS A 41 10.67 -6.60 0.42
CA LYS A 41 9.84 -5.43 0.05
C LYS A 41 9.53 -5.42 -1.45
N ARG A 42 10.50 -5.73 -2.30
CA ARG A 42 10.32 -5.78 -3.76
C ARG A 42 9.39 -6.93 -4.18
N ARG A 43 9.54 -8.11 -3.58
CA ARG A 43 8.61 -9.24 -3.78
C ARG A 43 7.19 -8.81 -3.48
N ASP A 44 7.00 -8.15 -2.35
CA ASP A 44 5.68 -7.72 -1.88
C ASP A 44 5.06 -6.67 -2.81
N GLN A 45 5.83 -5.70 -3.29
CA GLN A 45 5.37 -4.77 -4.32
C GLN A 45 4.92 -5.49 -5.60
N LEU A 46 5.64 -6.52 -6.04
CA LEU A 46 5.28 -7.32 -7.21
C LEU A 46 3.99 -8.12 -6.97
N LEU A 47 3.81 -8.70 -5.78
CA LEU A 47 2.59 -9.40 -5.40
C LEU A 47 1.37 -8.48 -5.39
N VAL A 48 1.50 -7.22 -4.95
CA VAL A 48 0.42 -6.23 -5.06
C VAL A 48 0.00 -6.02 -6.51
N ILE A 49 0.96 -5.84 -7.44
CA ILE A 49 0.67 -5.66 -8.87
C ILE A 49 -0.10 -6.87 -9.44
N LEU A 50 0.23 -8.07 -8.96
CA LEU A 50 -0.44 -9.31 -9.35
C LEU A 50 -1.84 -9.46 -8.75
N GLY A 51 -2.18 -8.67 -7.73
CA GLY A 51 -3.44 -8.76 -6.99
C GLY A 51 -3.41 -9.84 -5.91
N THR A 52 -2.23 -10.28 -5.50
CA THR A 52 -2.07 -11.27 -4.43
C THR A 52 -2.09 -10.55 -3.08
N PRO A 53 -2.90 -11.02 -2.11
CA PRO A 53 -2.93 -10.46 -0.76
C PRO A 53 -1.58 -10.66 -0.06
N ILE A 54 -1.21 -9.69 0.79
CA ILE A 54 0.02 -9.72 1.57
C ILE A 54 -0.35 -9.44 3.01
N ASP A 55 -0.18 -10.46 3.85
CA ASP A 55 -0.50 -10.39 5.25
C ASP A 55 0.79 -10.38 6.08
N PRO A 56 1.14 -9.25 6.71
CA PRO A 56 2.28 -9.21 7.60
C PRO A 56 2.03 -10.13 8.80
N VAL A 57 3.03 -10.92 9.17
CA VAL A 57 2.96 -11.78 10.36
C VAL A 57 3.27 -10.96 11.60
N ARG A 58 2.51 -11.16 12.68
CA ARG A 58 2.76 -10.54 13.99
C ARG A 58 4.05 -11.09 14.58
N LYS A 59 4.92 -10.20 15.09
CA LYS A 59 6.18 -10.62 15.73
C LYS A 59 5.90 -11.14 17.14
N ALA A 60 6.74 -12.07 17.63
CA ALA A 60 6.67 -12.51 19.01
C ALA A 60 6.83 -11.32 19.97
N GLY A 61 5.95 -11.20 20.97
CA GLY A 61 5.95 -10.08 21.93
C GLY A 61 5.37 -8.76 21.42
N GLU A 62 5.02 -8.62 20.13
CA GLU A 62 4.42 -7.40 19.58
C GLU A 62 2.99 -7.21 20.09
N THR A 63 2.60 -6.01 20.54
CA THR A 63 1.21 -5.74 20.95
C THR A 63 0.26 -5.74 19.74
N LYS A 64 -1.05 -5.87 19.98
CA LYS A 64 -2.04 -5.84 18.90
C LYS A 64 -2.04 -4.49 18.19
N GLU A 65 -1.86 -3.41 18.95
CA GLU A 65 -1.81 -2.04 18.47
C GLU A 65 -0.56 -1.79 17.63
N ALA A 66 0.61 -2.23 18.10
CA ALA A 66 1.86 -2.13 17.35
C ALA A 66 1.79 -2.91 16.04
N PHE A 67 1.28 -4.15 16.08
CA PHE A 67 1.03 -4.95 14.90
C PHE A 67 0.10 -4.24 13.91
N HIS A 68 -1.02 -3.69 14.40
CA HIS A 68 -1.98 -2.99 13.56
C HIS A 68 -1.35 -1.76 12.87
N GLN A 69 -0.60 -0.94 13.61
CA GLN A 69 0.08 0.23 13.03
C GLN A 69 1.12 -0.19 11.99
N ARG A 70 1.94 -1.20 12.29
CA ARG A 70 2.93 -1.72 11.34
C ARG A 70 2.26 -2.28 10.09
N ALA A 71 1.18 -3.04 10.25
CA ALA A 71 0.43 -3.57 9.12
C ALA A 71 -0.21 -2.45 8.28
N CYS A 72 -0.62 -1.34 8.90
CA CYS A 72 -1.12 -0.17 8.18
C CYS A 72 -0.02 0.53 7.39
N GLN A 73 1.14 0.80 8.01
CA GLN A 73 2.26 1.41 7.30
C GLN A 73 2.71 0.53 6.13
N TYR A 74 2.89 -0.76 6.40
CA TYR A 74 3.36 -1.71 5.41
C TYR A 74 2.42 -1.83 4.20
N PHE A 75 1.10 -1.67 4.37
CA PHE A 75 0.14 -1.58 3.25
C PHE A 75 0.51 -0.45 2.27
N PHE A 76 0.97 0.69 2.77
CA PHE A 76 1.39 1.82 1.94
C PHE A 76 2.82 1.64 1.40
N ASP A 77 3.74 1.09 2.19
CA ASP A 77 5.14 0.87 1.76
C ASP A 77 5.26 -0.03 0.52
N VAL A 78 4.34 -0.98 0.35
CA VAL A 78 4.28 -1.90 -0.80
C VAL A 78 3.45 -1.34 -1.98
N ARG A 79 2.95 -0.10 -1.86
CA ARG A 79 2.17 0.62 -2.86
C ARG A 79 2.81 2.00 -3.11
N PRO A 80 3.91 2.06 -3.88
CA PRO A 80 4.65 3.31 -4.09
C PRO A 80 3.76 4.45 -4.60
N GLY A 81 3.85 5.63 -3.98
CA GLY A 81 3.10 6.83 -4.35
C GLY A 81 1.67 6.90 -3.78
N LEU A 82 1.13 5.80 -3.25
CA LEU A 82 -0.25 5.78 -2.77
C LEU A 82 -0.41 6.59 -1.48
N GLU A 83 0.56 6.53 -0.58
CA GLU A 83 0.49 7.28 0.69
C GLU A 83 0.44 8.79 0.42
N GLU A 84 1.32 9.27 -0.44
CA GLU A 84 1.42 10.68 -0.80
C GLU A 84 0.14 11.18 -1.48
N GLN A 85 -0.42 10.40 -2.41
CA GLN A 85 -1.68 10.72 -3.08
C GLN A 85 -2.85 10.80 -2.09
N VAL A 86 -2.98 9.79 -1.23
CA VAL A 86 -4.05 9.74 -0.23
C VAL A 86 -3.92 10.89 0.76
N VAL A 87 -2.72 11.17 1.26
CA VAL A 87 -2.49 12.28 2.20
C VAL A 87 -2.80 13.63 1.54
N SER A 88 -2.39 13.82 0.29
CA SER A 88 -2.70 15.03 -0.48
C SER A 88 -4.21 15.25 -0.60
N ASP A 89 -4.97 14.23 -0.96
CA ASP A 89 -6.43 14.33 -1.11
C ASP A 89 -7.16 14.59 0.21
N LEU A 90 -6.69 13.98 1.30
CA LEU A 90 -7.21 14.25 2.65
C LEU A 90 -6.92 15.69 3.09
N LEU A 91 -5.73 16.22 2.78
CA LEU A 91 -5.37 17.63 3.02
C LEU A 91 -6.21 18.60 2.18
N ALA A 92 -6.59 18.20 0.96
CA ALA A 92 -7.51 18.94 0.10
C ALA A 92 -8.97 18.92 0.59
N GLY A 93 -9.25 18.25 1.71
CA GLY A 93 -10.58 18.22 2.33
C GLY A 93 -11.48 17.09 1.83
N GLN A 94 -10.96 16.14 1.04
CA GLN A 94 -11.75 14.96 0.67
C GLN A 94 -12.08 14.12 1.90
N THR A 95 -13.30 13.57 1.91
CA THR A 95 -13.75 12.68 2.99
C THR A 95 -13.07 11.31 2.88
N LEU A 96 -12.95 10.61 4.00
CA LEU A 96 -12.42 9.24 4.01
C LEU A 96 -13.20 8.30 3.08
N LYS A 97 -14.50 8.53 2.88
CA LYS A 97 -15.33 7.73 1.97
C LYS A 97 -14.93 7.95 0.52
N GLN A 98 -14.79 9.21 0.09
CA GLN A 98 -14.37 9.55 -1.27
C GLN A 98 -12.98 8.96 -1.60
N VAL A 99 -12.03 9.13 -0.69
CA VAL A 99 -10.67 8.58 -0.85
C VAL A 99 -10.69 7.04 -0.83
N SER A 100 -11.52 6.43 0.01
CA SER A 100 -11.68 4.96 0.05
C SER A 100 -12.17 4.40 -1.28
N GLU A 101 -13.16 5.06 -1.89
CA GLU A 101 -13.72 4.66 -3.17
C GLU A 101 -12.74 4.90 -4.33
N ALA A 102 -12.09 6.07 -4.36
CA ALA A 102 -11.16 6.44 -5.43
C ALA A 102 -9.94 5.51 -5.53
N TYR A 103 -9.37 5.14 -4.39
CA TYR A 103 -8.14 4.33 -4.33
C TYR A 103 -8.37 2.88 -3.91
N GLN A 104 -9.61 2.48 -3.64
CA GLN A 104 -9.96 1.16 -3.09
C GLN A 104 -9.20 0.84 -1.80
N VAL A 105 -8.98 1.86 -0.95
CA VAL A 105 -8.25 1.72 0.32
C VAL A 105 -9.23 1.52 1.47
N PRO A 106 -9.05 0.53 2.37
CA PRO A 106 -9.92 0.34 3.51
C PRO A 106 -9.92 1.54 4.47
N LEU A 107 -11.09 1.89 5.01
CA LEU A 107 -11.24 3.00 5.95
C LEU A 107 -10.31 2.90 7.18
N SER A 108 -9.98 1.69 7.64
CA SER A 108 -9.03 1.48 8.75
C SER A 108 -7.63 2.01 8.41
N ARG A 109 -7.16 1.84 7.17
CA ARG A 109 -5.87 2.33 6.69
C ARG A 109 -5.89 3.85 6.52
N LEU A 110 -7.00 4.42 6.07
CA LEU A 110 -7.17 5.87 5.97
C LEU A 110 -7.23 6.54 7.35
N ARG A 111 -7.91 5.92 8.33
CA ARG A 111 -7.91 6.38 9.73
C ARG A 111 -6.50 6.36 10.33
N TYR A 112 -5.68 5.36 9.97
CA TYR A 112 -4.28 5.31 10.36
C TYR A 112 -3.50 6.52 9.82
N LEU A 113 -3.60 6.84 8.52
CA LEU A 113 -2.92 8.02 7.95
C LEU A 113 -3.42 9.32 8.57
N ARG A 114 -4.74 9.43 8.79
CA ARG A 114 -5.33 10.59 9.47
C ARG A 114 -4.71 10.84 10.84
N LYS A 115 -4.51 9.76 11.62
CA LYS A 115 -3.85 9.82 12.92
C LYS A 115 -2.36 10.13 12.79
N LYS A 116 -1.66 9.47 11.87
CA LYS A 116 -0.21 9.62 11.62
C LYS A 116 0.17 11.04 11.23
N TYR A 117 -0.62 11.68 10.38
CA TYR A 117 -0.37 13.02 9.84
C TYR A 117 -1.18 14.14 10.51
N HIS A 118 -1.87 13.84 11.62
CA HIS A 118 -2.68 14.81 12.35
C HIS A 118 -3.73 15.56 11.49
N LEU A 119 -4.35 14.84 10.55
CA LEU A 119 -5.32 15.39 9.58
C LEU A 119 -6.72 15.52 10.20
N PHE A 120 -6.86 16.35 11.23
CA PHE A 120 -8.14 16.65 11.85
C PHE A 120 -8.89 17.74 11.07
N PRO A 121 -10.23 17.73 11.04
CA PRO A 121 -10.94 18.84 10.43
C PRO A 121 -10.53 20.10 11.18
N LYS A 122 -10.24 21.19 10.46
CA LYS A 122 -10.14 22.50 11.10
C LYS A 122 -11.44 22.69 11.89
N GLN A 123 -11.31 22.91 13.20
CA GLN A 123 -12.45 23.32 14.02
C GLN A 123 -13.09 24.51 13.30
N ALA A 124 -14.41 24.49 13.15
CA ALA A 124 -15.14 25.66 12.71
C ALA A 124 -14.76 26.77 13.70
N THR A 125 -13.99 27.76 13.24
CA THR A 125 -13.85 29.00 13.97
C THR A 125 -15.24 29.62 13.94
N ASP A 126 -15.98 29.44 15.03
CA ASP A 126 -17.18 30.22 15.33
C ASP A 126 -16.76 31.69 15.36
N THR A 127 -16.89 32.37 14.23
CA THR A 127 -16.95 33.83 14.21
C THR A 127 -18.28 34.20 14.82
N SER A 128 -18.23 34.51 16.12
CA SER A 128 -19.27 35.26 16.85
C SER A 128 -19.43 36.66 16.27
#